data_AF-A0A0A9CRY1-F1
#
_entry.id   AF-A0A0A9CRY1-F1
#
_cell.length_a   1.000
_cell.length_b   1.000
_cell.length_c   1.000
_cell.angle_alpha   90.00
_cell.angle_beta   90.00
_cell.angle_gamma   90.00
#
_symmetry.space_group_name_H-M   'P 1'
#
loop_
_entity.id
_entity.type
_entity.pdbx_description
1 polymer ?
#
loop_
_entity_poly.entity_id
_entity_poly.type
_entity_poly.pdbx_seq_one_letter_code
_entity_poly.pdbx_strand_id
1 'polypeptide(L)' 'MAHTSIRFGIGRFTTEEEVDRAIELTVHQVKKLRDMSPLYEMAKAGIDLKSIEWSQH' A
#
# COMPACT_ATOMS: atom_id res chain seq x y z
N MET A 1 4.79 13.79 5.82
CA MET A 1 3.99 12.82 6.60
C MET A 1 3.95 11.50 5.83
N ALA A 2 4.19 10.37 6.50
CA ALA A 2 4.22 9.05 5.89
C ALA A 2 2.79 8.48 5.77
N HIS A 3 1.96 9.03 4.87
CA HIS A 3 0.55 8.67 4.74
C HIS A 3 0.30 7.28 4.14
N THR A 4 1.33 6.66 3.55
CA THR A 4 1.25 5.35 2.88
C THR A 4 2.17 4.30 3.51
N SER A 5 2.65 4.55 4.73
CA SER A 5 3.52 3.62 5.47
C SER A 5 2.74 2.86 6.54
N ILE A 6 2.99 1.56 6.65
CA ILE A 6 2.45 0.67 7.68
C ILE A 6 3.62 0.07 8.46
N ARG A 7 3.51 0.01 9.80
CA ARG A 7 4.50 -0.64 10.68
C ARG A 7 3.92 -1.93 11.24
N PHE A 8 4.58 -3.05 10.98
CA PHE A 8 4.25 -4.35 11.56
C PHE A 8 5.10 -4.61 12.80
N GLY A 9 4.47 -5.12 13.87
CA GLY A 9 5.15 -5.54 15.09
C GLY A 9 5.01 -7.05 15.23
N ILE A 10 6.11 -7.74 15.52
CA ILE A 10 6.17 -9.18 15.73
C ILE A 10 6.74 -9.41 17.13
N GLY A 11 6.13 -10.29 17.91
CA GLY A 11 6.48 -10.51 19.32
C GLY A 11 6.51 -11.98 19.71
N ARG A 12 6.72 -12.24 21.01
CA ARG A 12 6.85 -13.60 21.57
C ARG A 12 5.67 -14.53 21.29
N PHE A 13 4.48 -13.96 21.11
CA PHE A 13 3.24 -14.70 20.89
C PHE A 13 2.83 -14.77 19.42
N THR A 14 3.58 -14.14 18.53
CA THR A 14 3.28 -14.20 17.10
C THR A 14 3.70 -15.56 16.55
N THR A 15 2.78 -16.26 15.90
CA THR A 15 3.07 -17.54 15.24
C THR A 15 3.43 -17.35 13.77
N GLU A 16 4.05 -18.36 13.17
CA GLU A 16 4.40 -18.34 11.74
C GLU A 16 3.14 -18.21 10.86
N GLU A 17 2.05 -18.89 11.24
CA GLU A 17 0.78 -18.84 10.52
C GLU A 17 0.14 -17.45 10.55
N GLU A 18 0.31 -16.69 11.65
CA GLU A 18 -0.17 -15.32 11.73
C GLU A 18 0.63 -14.38 10.80
N VAL A 19 1.94 -14.62 10.67
CA VAL A 19 2.80 -13.87 9.74
C VAL A 19 2.41 -14.18 8.30
N ASP A 20 2.24 -15.45 7.95
CA ASP A 20 1.82 -15.86 6.60
C ASP A 20 0.48 -15.23 6.22
N ARG A 21 -0.49 -15.27 7.14
CA ARG A 21 -1.78 -14.61 6.95
C ARG A 21 -1.65 -13.10 6.78
N ALA A 22 -0.79 -12.44 7.57
CA ALA A 22 -0.55 -11.01 7.44
C ALA A 22 0.06 -10.65 6.08
N ILE A 23 0.96 -11.48 5.56
CA ILE A 23 1.55 -11.33 4.23
C ILE A 23 0.47 -11.44 3.15
N GLU A 24 -0.32 -12.51 3.16
CA GLU A 24 -1.38 -12.73 2.16
C GLU A 24 -2.38 -11.57 2.12
N LEU A 25 -2.86 -11.17 3.30
CA LEU A 25 -3.82 -10.06 3.42
C LEU A 25 -3.21 -8.74 2.93
N THR A 26 -1.97 -8.45 3.31
CA THR A 26 -1.29 -7.20 2.90
C THR A 26 -1.16 -7.15 1.38
N VAL A 27 -0.69 -8.24 0.76
CA VAL A 27 -0.54 -8.30 -0.69
C VAL A 27 -1.89 -8.16 -1.40
N HIS A 28 -2.91 -8.86 -0.92
CA HIS A 28 -4.25 -8.81 -1.52
C HIS A 28 -4.84 -7.39 -1.45
N GLN A 29 -4.81 -6.75 -0.27
CA GLN A 29 -5.36 -5.40 -0.11
C GLN A 29 -4.58 -4.36 -0.91
N VAL A 30 -3.25 -4.44 -0.94
CA VAL A 30 -2.42 -3.53 -1.73
C VAL A 30 -2.74 -3.66 -3.22
N LYS A 31 -2.90 -4.88 -3.75
CA LYS A 31 -3.31 -5.10 -5.14
C LYS A 31 -4.67 -4.49 -5.42
N LYS A 32 -5.68 -4.79 -4.60
CA LYS A 32 -7.03 -4.23 -4.74
C LYS A 32 -7.03 -2.70 -4.74
N LEU A 33 -6.31 -2.06 -3.81
CA LEU A 33 -6.22 -0.60 -3.72
C LEU A 33 -5.53 0.00 -4.94
N ARG A 34 -4.52 -0.68 -5.47
CA ARG A 34 -3.80 -0.29 -6.69
C ARG A 34 -4.65 -0.41 -7.95
N ASP A 35 -5.44 -1.46 -8.08
CA ASP A 35 -6.34 -1.67 -9.21
C ASP A 35 -7.44 -0.58 -9.28
N MET A 36 -7.81 0.01 -8.15
CA MET A 36 -8.76 1.12 -8.06
C MET A 36 -8.10 2.51 -8.10
N SER A 37 -6.77 2.59 -8.10
CA SER A 37 -6.05 3.86 -7.97
C SER A 37 -5.67 4.43 -9.33
N PRO A 38 -6.30 5.53 -9.80
CA PRO A 38 -5.89 6.19 -11.05
C PRO A 38 -4.44 6.69 -10.97
N LEU A 39 -3.97 7.06 -9.78
CA LEU A 39 -2.59 7.48 -9.53
C LEU A 39 -1.58 6.37 -9.75
N TYR A 40 -1.95 5.13 -9.41
CA TYR A 40 -1.08 3.98 -9.60
C TYR A 40 -0.90 3.66 -11.08
N GLU A 41 -1.96 3.78 -11.88
CA GLU A 41 -1.88 3.63 -13.34
C GLU A 41 -1.07 4.76 -13.98
N MET A 42 -1.22 6.00 -13.51
CA MET A 42 -0.39 7.13 -13.96
C MET A 42 1.09 6.94 -13.61
N ALA A 43 1.40 6.43 -12.41
CA ALA A 43 2.77 6.10 -12.03
C ALA A 43 3.36 4.98 -12.90
N LYS A 44 2.60 3.92 -13.21
CA LYS A 44 3.03 2.86 -14.13
C LYS A 44 3.30 3.38 -15.54
N ALA A 45 2.52 4.35 -16.00
CA ALA A 45 2.70 5.01 -17.30
C ALA A 45 3.90 5.96 -17.34
N GLY A 46 4.64 6.12 -16.24
CA GLY A 46 5.81 6.99 -16.15
C GLY A 46 5.49 8.47 -16.03
N ILE A 47 4.25 8.82 -15.68
CA ILE A 47 3.82 10.21 -15.45
C ILE A 47 4.31 10.62 -14.06
N ASP A 48 4.99 11.77 -13.97
CA ASP A 48 5.41 12.33 -12.67
C ASP A 48 4.18 12.80 -11.88
N LEU A 49 3.82 12.05 -10.84
CA LEU A 49 2.70 12.40 -9.96
C LEU A 49 2.90 13.72 -9.20
N LYS A 50 4.12 14.26 -9.15
CA LYS A 50 4.42 15.55 -8.52
C LYS A 50 3.99 16.74 -9.36
N SER A 51 3.79 16.57 -10.67
CA SER A 51 3.32 17.63 -11.56
C SER A 51 1.80 17.74 -11.64
N ILE A 52 1.07 16.88 -10.92
CA ILE A 52 -0.40 16.91 -10.85
C ILE A 52 -0.78 17.94 -9.78
N GLU A 53 -1.56 18.96 -10.16
CA GLU A 53 -2.21 19.84 -9.17
C GLU A 53 -3.29 19.06 -8.44
N TRP A 54 -2.97 18.67 -7.21
CA TRP A 54 -3.92 18.08 -6.30
C TRP A 54 -4.92 19.15 -5.87
N SER A 55 -6.20 18.95 -6.17
CA SER A 55 -7.26 19.78 -5.57
C SER A 55 -7.17 19.63 -4.05
N GLN A 56 -6.68 20.66 -3.35
CA GLN A 56 -6.59 20.67 -1.90
C GLN A 56 -7.98 20.43 -1.30
N HIS A 57 -8.06 19.49 -0.35
CA HIS A 57 -9.02 19.46 0.74
C HIS A 57 -8.21 19.29 2.04
#